data_AF-A0A959H6S2-F1
#
_entry.id   AF-A0A959H6S2-F1
#
_cell.length_a   1.000
_cell.length_b   1.000
_cell.length_c   1.000
_cell.angle_alpha   90.00
_cell.angle_beta   90.00
_cell.angle_gamma   90.00
#
_symmetry.space_group_name_H-M   'P 1'
#
loop_
_entity.id
_entity.type
_entity.pdbx_description
1 polymer ?
#
loop_
_entity_poly.entity_id
_entity_poly.type
_entity_poly.pdbx_seq_one_letter_code
_entity_poly.pdbx_strand_id
1 'polypeptide(L)'
;MPKLQRKQAFIRQCARRLWIQLSITAFILCLSLPPQDGAGFGSYSTQLGGASDNYLYGNTVTGTIELENSSTGLFAGGAEGNTLCCNIFNNTRYGLFFWGMCNNTRLRHSSIGVHATGLRCQPGTVIGDQVHAGNQWGGSYSEYPGVHWGTFDEISGSEFLVQPPIGTIIWPTGLHSPNNPDWFNPFPGSATNCAGDSGCEPPPSGEKEPPVIDETDIHIAEAGFENPLYGPYLNWEGARHLYCKLANYPSLLGQEGAVDDFFEEAGGTPIAAFYELDAGITALYDSDVLLQARQAALVIYLGQLEKLKAELAEATDENAIAQLNAYIEITGGLLASNWQALQALYQELEAQHLLGANALIEENALVSEEGLLEANRKTVNDIFLSTAAQGIFSLDESQLEAVQSIAEQCPFEGGQAVYLARALYQWHEYRTFDDLALCEEPEQRPAPPGIEPSTPAAAFRFYPNPGTVALNVAVPEAYLGQSLELRLLSLTRRPMANWATGSANAIERLETDQIPSGIYWVEVWAAGQQLAFERLVVIK
;
A
#
# COMPACT_ATOMS: atom_id res chain seq x y z
N MET A 1 -16.18 26.06 31.45
CA MET A 1 -15.22 26.42 30.38
C MET A 1 -13.74 26.14 30.67
N PRO A 2 -13.20 26.05 31.92
CA PRO A 2 -11.78 25.70 32.14
C PRO A 2 -11.40 24.22 32.02
N LYS A 3 -12.38 23.30 32.04
CA LYS A 3 -12.14 21.84 32.02
C LYS A 3 -11.92 21.27 30.61
N LEU A 4 -12.37 21.96 29.56
CA LEU A 4 -12.21 21.51 28.16
C LEU A 4 -10.80 21.81 27.62
N GLN A 5 -10.25 22.98 27.96
CA GLN A 5 -8.87 23.37 27.61
C GLN A 5 -7.82 22.51 28.33
N ARG A 6 -8.06 22.08 29.57
CA ARG A 6 -7.16 21.15 30.28
C ARG A 6 -7.20 19.72 29.70
N LYS A 7 -8.33 19.27 29.16
CA LYS A 7 -8.43 18.00 28.43
C LYS A 7 -7.70 18.07 27.08
N GLN A 8 -7.83 19.17 26.33
CA GLN A 8 -7.10 19.36 25.06
C GLN A 8 -5.59 19.49 25.27
N ALA A 9 -5.13 20.15 26.34
CA ALA A 9 -3.71 20.20 26.69
C ALA A 9 -3.15 18.83 27.11
N PHE A 10 -3.92 18.04 27.87
CA PHE A 10 -3.54 16.68 28.27
C PHE A 10 -3.51 15.71 27.07
N ILE A 11 -4.46 15.82 26.12
CA ILE A 11 -4.46 15.04 24.88
C ILE A 11 -3.27 15.42 23.99
N ARG A 12 -2.92 16.71 23.85
CA ARG A 12 -1.71 17.15 23.13
C ARG A 12 -0.42 16.66 23.79
N GLN A 13 -0.40 16.59 25.12
CA GLN A 13 0.77 16.14 25.89
C GLN A 13 0.91 14.60 25.90
N CYS A 14 -0.20 13.85 25.81
CA CYS A 14 -0.21 12.41 25.59
C CYS A 14 0.11 12.05 24.13
N ALA A 15 -0.38 12.78 23.14
CA ALA A 15 -0.02 12.60 21.73
C ALA A 15 1.47 12.86 21.48
N ARG A 16 2.04 13.90 22.13
CA ARG A 16 3.49 14.17 22.13
C ARG A 16 4.34 13.06 22.78
N ARG A 17 3.80 12.33 23.76
CA ARG A 17 4.50 11.19 24.39
C ARG A 17 4.35 9.89 23.59
N LEU A 18 3.22 9.72 22.90
CA LEU A 18 2.96 8.55 22.06
C LEU A 18 3.81 8.60 20.77
N TRP A 19 4.05 9.79 20.22
CA TRP A 19 4.94 10.01 19.07
C TRP A 19 6.40 9.58 19.33
N ILE A 20 6.90 9.75 20.55
CA ILE A 20 8.30 9.49 20.90
C ILE A 20 8.60 7.98 21.10
N GLN A 21 7.57 7.16 21.33
CA GLN A 21 7.73 5.72 21.56
C GLN A 21 7.51 4.86 20.32
N LEU A 22 7.11 5.47 19.20
CA LEU A 22 6.83 4.81 17.91
C LEU A 22 7.91 5.04 16.84
N SER A 23 8.97 5.78 17.15
CA SER A 23 10.16 5.86 16.30
C SER A 23 11.04 4.65 16.57
N ILE A 24 10.77 3.57 15.83
CA ILE A 24 11.66 2.51 15.33
C ILE A 24 10.69 1.41 14.86
N THR A 25 10.69 1.12 13.55
CA THR A 25 9.88 0.13 12.81
C THR A 25 8.42 0.50 12.50
N ALA A 26 8.14 0.65 11.19
CA ALA A 26 6.83 0.64 10.54
C ALA A 26 5.76 1.62 11.06
N PHE A 27 5.71 2.82 10.46
CA PHE A 27 4.54 3.70 10.55
C PHE A 27 3.52 3.35 9.45
N ILE A 28 2.89 2.17 9.57
CA ILE A 28 1.51 1.98 9.14
C ILE A 28 0.72 1.76 10.41
N LEU A 29 -0.14 2.72 10.75
CA LEU A 29 -1.07 2.61 11.86
C LEU A 29 -2.01 1.43 11.62
N CYS A 30 -1.65 0.26 12.15
CA CYS A 30 -2.57 -0.84 12.37
C CYS A 30 -3.48 -0.47 13.56
N LEU A 31 -4.43 0.43 13.33
CA LEU A 31 -5.56 0.62 14.24
C LEU A 31 -6.58 -0.48 13.93
N SER A 32 -6.48 -1.61 14.65
CA SER A 32 -7.61 -2.53 14.78
C SER A 32 -8.75 -1.78 15.47
N LEU A 33 -9.73 -1.32 14.71
CA LEU A 33 -10.97 -0.74 15.24
C LEU A 33 -12.03 -1.84 15.40
N PRO A 34 -12.85 -1.79 16.46
CA PRO A 34 -13.87 -2.79 16.71
C PRO A 34 -14.93 -2.80 15.59
N PRO A 35 -15.49 -3.96 15.23
CA PRO A 35 -16.53 -4.06 14.22
C PRO A 35 -17.76 -3.26 14.68
N GLN A 36 -18.21 -2.32 13.86
CA GLN A 36 -19.56 -1.80 13.95
C GLN A 36 -20.44 -2.72 13.10
N ASP A 37 -21.30 -3.47 13.79
CA ASP A 37 -22.36 -4.26 13.17
C ASP A 37 -23.22 -3.36 12.27
N GLY A 38 -23.35 -3.72 11.00
CA GLY A 38 -24.46 -3.26 10.17
C GLY A 38 -24.14 -2.45 8.92
N ALA A 39 -23.25 -2.95 8.07
CA ALA A 39 -23.34 -2.82 6.60
C ALA A 39 -22.31 -3.75 5.97
N GLY A 40 -22.67 -4.43 4.88
CA GLY A 40 -21.88 -5.49 4.24
C GLY A 40 -20.59 -5.02 3.57
N PHE A 41 -19.65 -4.53 4.37
CA PHE A 41 -18.32 -4.09 3.95
C PHE A 41 -17.29 -5.22 4.10
N GLY A 42 -16.24 -5.19 3.27
CA GLY A 42 -15.01 -5.96 3.45
C GLY A 42 -14.50 -5.89 4.89
N SER A 43 -14.59 -6.98 5.66
CA SER A 43 -14.04 -7.03 7.01
C SER A 43 -12.64 -7.63 6.94
N TYR A 44 -11.62 -6.76 6.92
CA TYR A 44 -10.21 -7.17 6.97
C TYR A 44 -9.77 -7.38 8.42
N SER A 45 -9.20 -8.54 8.74
CA SER A 45 -8.55 -8.73 10.05
C SER A 45 -7.18 -8.03 10.09
N THR A 46 -6.46 -8.04 8.97
CA THR A 46 -5.19 -7.32 8.82
C THR A 46 -5.12 -6.71 7.41
N GLN A 47 -4.72 -5.45 7.32
CA GLN A 47 -4.68 -4.69 6.07
C GLN A 47 -3.34 -3.96 5.94
N LEU A 48 -2.66 -4.21 4.81
CA LEU A 48 -1.43 -3.55 4.38
C LEU A 48 -1.71 -2.83 3.05
N GLY A 49 -2.18 -1.57 3.10
CA GLY A 49 -2.45 -0.77 1.89
C GLY A 49 -1.38 0.31 1.69
N GLY A 50 -0.70 0.33 0.54
CA GLY A 50 0.39 1.29 0.28
C GLY A 50 1.56 1.13 1.26
N ALA A 51 1.76 -0.11 1.72
CA ALA A 51 2.46 -0.43 2.94
C ALA A 51 3.63 -1.38 2.64
N SER A 52 4.84 -0.85 2.59
CA SER A 52 6.03 -1.63 2.23
C SER A 52 6.85 -2.05 3.45
N ASP A 53 7.65 -3.11 3.26
CA ASP A 53 8.67 -3.59 4.20
C ASP A 53 8.17 -4.00 5.60
N ASN A 54 6.92 -4.44 5.71
CA ASN A 54 6.34 -4.88 6.98
C ASN A 54 6.75 -6.31 7.34
N TYR A 55 6.73 -6.61 8.63
CA TYR A 55 7.05 -7.93 9.16
C TYR A 55 5.90 -8.48 10.00
N LEU A 56 5.26 -9.55 9.56
CA LEU A 56 4.17 -10.22 10.25
C LEU A 56 4.59 -11.66 10.56
N TYR A 57 4.77 -11.97 11.86
CA TYR A 57 5.25 -13.28 12.29
C TYR A 57 4.45 -13.90 13.41
N GLY A 58 4.15 -15.19 13.26
CA GLY A 58 3.52 -15.99 14.31
C GLY A 58 2.11 -15.55 14.66
N ASN A 59 1.43 -14.81 13.78
CA ASN A 59 0.07 -14.34 14.02
C ASN A 59 -0.93 -15.48 13.80
N THR A 60 -2.05 -15.43 14.52
CA THR A 60 -3.19 -16.31 14.27
C THR A 60 -4.42 -15.45 14.01
N VAL A 61 -4.96 -15.56 12.80
CA VAL A 61 -6.19 -14.92 12.36
C VAL A 61 -7.25 -16.02 12.19
N THR A 62 -8.35 -15.89 12.92
CA THR A 62 -9.46 -16.84 12.84
C THR A 62 -10.77 -16.07 12.82
N GLY A 63 -11.55 -16.21 11.73
CA GLY A 63 -12.88 -15.62 11.67
C GLY A 63 -13.89 -16.38 12.54
N THR A 64 -14.99 -15.72 12.86
CA THR A 64 -15.96 -16.17 13.88
C THR A 64 -17.25 -16.77 13.31
N ILE A 65 -17.50 -16.64 12.01
CA ILE A 65 -18.74 -17.10 11.33
C ILE A 65 -18.36 -17.78 10.01
N GLU A 66 -19.04 -18.87 9.66
CA GLU A 66 -18.85 -19.55 8.37
C GLU A 66 -19.12 -18.56 7.22
N LEU A 67 -18.03 -18.14 6.56
CA LEU A 67 -18.03 -17.54 5.22
C LEU A 67 -18.97 -16.34 5.03
N GLU A 68 -18.95 -15.35 5.93
CA GLU A 68 -19.55 -14.05 5.59
C GLU A 68 -18.91 -13.52 4.30
N ASN A 69 -19.75 -13.03 3.39
CA ASN A 69 -19.40 -12.68 2.00
C ASN A 69 -18.26 -11.66 1.84
N SER A 70 -17.66 -11.12 2.91
CA SER A 70 -16.66 -10.06 2.81
C SER A 70 -15.50 -10.19 3.81
N SER A 71 -15.39 -11.30 4.56
CA SER A 71 -14.32 -11.48 5.56
C SER A 71 -12.98 -11.87 4.93
N THR A 72 -11.91 -11.14 5.26
CA THR A 72 -10.56 -11.37 4.73
C THR A 72 -9.56 -11.48 5.87
N GLY A 73 -8.70 -12.50 5.85
CA GLY A 73 -7.68 -12.72 6.86
C GLY A 73 -6.58 -11.65 6.78
N LEU A 74 -5.84 -11.63 5.67
CA LEU A 74 -4.88 -10.58 5.32
C LEU A 74 -5.24 -9.98 3.96
N PHE A 75 -5.32 -8.66 3.88
CA PHE A 75 -5.27 -7.93 2.61
C PHE A 75 -3.94 -7.18 2.49
N ALA A 76 -3.28 -7.31 1.34
CA ALA A 76 -2.10 -6.55 0.97
C ALA A 76 -2.33 -5.91 -0.42
N GLY A 77 -2.40 -4.59 -0.45
CA GLY A 77 -2.73 -3.80 -1.63
C GLY A 77 -1.63 -2.79 -1.93
N GLY A 78 -0.91 -2.94 -3.05
CA GLY A 78 0.20 -2.04 -3.37
C GLY A 78 1.27 -2.02 -2.28
N ALA A 79 1.68 -3.20 -1.82
CA ALA A 79 2.40 -3.39 -0.56
C ALA A 79 3.61 -4.31 -0.79
N GLU A 80 4.77 -3.72 -1.04
CA GLU A 80 5.98 -4.43 -1.50
C GLU A 80 6.92 -4.81 -0.34
N GLY A 81 7.80 -5.79 -0.57
CA GLY A 81 8.90 -6.09 0.36
C GLY A 81 8.46 -6.66 1.73
N ASN A 82 7.21 -7.09 1.85
CA ASN A 82 6.61 -7.56 3.09
C ASN A 82 7.09 -8.99 3.44
N THR A 83 7.33 -9.27 4.71
CA THR A 83 7.68 -10.61 5.19
C THR A 83 6.57 -11.18 6.06
N LEU A 84 5.92 -12.23 5.57
CA LEU A 84 4.76 -12.88 6.17
C LEU A 84 5.10 -14.31 6.57
N CYS A 85 5.56 -14.48 7.80
CA CYS A 85 6.15 -15.73 8.26
C CYS A 85 5.33 -16.43 9.34
N CYS A 86 5.11 -17.73 9.17
CA CYS A 86 4.61 -18.60 10.23
C CYS A 86 3.25 -18.15 10.79
N ASN A 87 2.43 -17.54 9.94
CA ASN A 87 1.10 -17.06 10.30
C ASN A 87 0.07 -18.18 10.08
N ILE A 88 -1.03 -18.13 10.81
CA ILE A 88 -2.17 -19.04 10.66
C ILE A 88 -3.36 -18.20 10.24
N PHE A 89 -3.95 -18.53 9.10
CA PHE A 89 -5.19 -17.92 8.63
C PHE A 89 -6.27 -19.00 8.55
N ASN A 90 -7.42 -18.74 9.15
CA ASN A 90 -8.49 -19.72 9.21
C ASN A 90 -9.89 -19.07 9.27
N ASN A 91 -10.88 -19.76 8.74
CA ASN A 91 -12.31 -19.44 8.85
C ASN A 91 -12.70 -18.02 8.38
N THR A 92 -12.27 -17.63 7.18
CA THR A 92 -12.64 -16.36 6.52
C THR A 92 -13.06 -16.61 5.07
N ARG A 93 -13.74 -15.67 4.39
CA ARG A 93 -14.03 -15.82 2.95
C ARG A 93 -12.73 -15.87 2.14
N TYR A 94 -11.86 -14.88 2.32
CA TYR A 94 -10.53 -14.86 1.73
C TYR A 94 -9.48 -15.06 2.82
N GLY A 95 -8.60 -16.05 2.67
CA GLY A 95 -7.49 -16.25 3.62
C GLY A 95 -6.46 -15.14 3.49
N LEU A 96 -5.81 -15.11 2.33
CA LEU A 96 -4.85 -14.11 1.90
C LEU A 96 -5.37 -13.45 0.63
N PHE A 97 -5.34 -12.12 0.57
CA PHE A 97 -5.79 -11.35 -0.59
C PHE A 97 -4.73 -10.32 -0.96
N PHE A 98 -4.13 -10.48 -2.14
CA PHE A 98 -3.21 -9.53 -2.75
C PHE A 98 -3.85 -8.79 -3.92
N TRP A 99 -3.51 -7.51 -4.07
CA TRP A 99 -3.90 -6.69 -5.21
C TRP A 99 -2.86 -5.61 -5.50
N GLY A 100 -2.48 -5.42 -6.77
CA GLY A 100 -1.50 -4.42 -7.16
C GLY A 100 -0.06 -4.95 -7.07
N MET A 101 0.90 -4.03 -7.12
CA MET A 101 2.32 -4.34 -6.99
C MET A 101 2.62 -4.64 -5.54
N CYS A 102 2.88 -5.91 -5.25
CA CYS A 102 3.26 -6.43 -3.94
C CYS A 102 4.57 -7.23 -4.06
N ASN A 103 5.42 -6.87 -5.04
CA ASN A 103 6.65 -7.60 -5.34
C ASN A 103 7.56 -7.72 -4.12
N ASN A 104 8.47 -8.69 -4.13
CA ASN A 104 9.35 -9.02 -3.01
C ASN A 104 8.60 -9.39 -1.71
N THR A 105 7.33 -9.80 -1.81
CA THR A 105 6.63 -10.36 -0.65
C THR A 105 7.17 -11.75 -0.37
N ARG A 106 7.55 -12.00 0.88
CA ARG A 106 7.97 -13.31 1.37
C ARG A 106 6.82 -13.93 2.15
N LEU A 107 5.93 -14.65 1.46
CA LEU A 107 4.87 -15.42 2.10
C LEU A 107 5.39 -16.81 2.44
N ARG A 108 5.72 -17.07 3.69
CA ARG A 108 6.47 -18.28 4.09
C ARG A 108 5.90 -18.95 5.33
N HIS A 109 5.93 -20.28 5.34
CA HIS A 109 5.49 -21.16 6.44
C HIS A 109 4.09 -20.84 6.98
N SER A 110 3.23 -20.21 6.19
CA SER A 110 1.89 -19.86 6.62
C SER A 110 0.95 -21.05 6.49
N SER A 111 0.12 -21.28 7.50
CA SER A 111 -0.92 -22.31 7.48
C SER A 111 -2.22 -21.70 7.01
N ILE A 112 -2.73 -22.19 5.88
CA ILE A 112 -3.90 -21.64 5.21
C ILE A 112 -5.03 -22.67 5.35
N GLY A 113 -5.91 -22.38 6.30
CA GLY A 113 -6.95 -23.28 6.78
C GLY A 113 -8.23 -23.21 5.93
N VAL A 114 -9.37 -23.13 6.59
CA VAL A 114 -10.70 -23.19 5.98
C VAL A 114 -11.09 -21.82 5.44
N HIS A 115 -11.35 -21.72 4.14
CA HIS A 115 -11.75 -20.47 3.49
C HIS A 115 -12.76 -20.69 2.35
N ALA A 116 -13.32 -19.62 1.77
CA ALA A 116 -13.93 -19.74 0.45
C ALA A 116 -12.81 -19.83 -0.60
N THR A 117 -11.95 -18.82 -0.61
CA THR A 117 -10.70 -18.81 -1.38
C THR A 117 -9.50 -18.67 -0.44
N GLY A 118 -8.53 -19.58 -0.51
CA GLY A 118 -7.36 -19.58 0.37
C GLY A 118 -6.39 -18.42 0.08
N LEU A 119 -5.94 -18.32 -1.17
CA LEU A 119 -5.12 -17.21 -1.69
C LEU A 119 -5.80 -16.58 -2.91
N ARG A 120 -6.01 -15.26 -2.87
CA ARG A 120 -6.63 -14.50 -3.95
C ARG A 120 -5.67 -13.44 -4.47
N CYS A 121 -5.37 -13.49 -5.76
CA CYS A 121 -4.65 -12.45 -6.49
C CYS A 121 -5.59 -11.91 -7.58
N GLN A 122 -5.96 -10.62 -7.49
CA GLN A 122 -6.82 -9.94 -8.47
C GLN A 122 -6.05 -9.64 -9.78
N PRO A 123 -6.73 -9.20 -10.86
CA PRO A 123 -6.02 -8.67 -12.03
C PRO A 123 -5.05 -7.55 -11.62
N GLY A 124 -3.88 -7.48 -12.25
CA GLY A 124 -2.87 -6.49 -11.89
C GLY A 124 -2.22 -6.78 -10.55
N THR A 125 -1.94 -8.05 -10.23
CA THR A 125 -1.29 -8.44 -8.97
C THR A 125 0.03 -9.13 -9.25
N VAL A 126 1.08 -8.70 -8.55
CA VAL A 126 2.40 -9.33 -8.57
C VAL A 126 2.91 -9.42 -7.14
N ILE A 127 3.26 -10.62 -6.64
CA ILE A 127 3.75 -10.80 -5.26
C ILE A 127 5.24 -11.18 -5.18
N GLY A 128 5.87 -11.45 -6.32
CA GLY A 128 7.22 -12.02 -6.39
C GLY A 128 7.20 -13.54 -6.19
N ASP A 129 8.28 -14.20 -6.59
CA ASP A 129 8.37 -15.66 -6.53
C ASP A 129 8.56 -16.20 -5.11
N GLN A 130 7.85 -17.29 -4.84
CA GLN A 130 7.80 -17.96 -3.55
C GLN A 130 8.63 -19.24 -3.60
N VAL A 131 9.95 -19.10 -3.52
CA VAL A 131 10.88 -20.23 -3.59
C VAL A 131 10.96 -20.96 -2.25
N HIS A 132 10.57 -22.24 -2.26
CA HIS A 132 10.63 -23.12 -1.09
C HIS A 132 9.98 -22.53 0.16
N ALA A 133 8.88 -21.82 -0.05
CA ALA A 133 8.23 -21.02 0.98
C ALA A 133 7.63 -21.84 2.12
N GLY A 134 7.31 -23.12 1.90
CA GLY A 134 6.82 -24.01 2.96
C GLY A 134 5.41 -23.71 3.47
N ASN A 135 4.62 -22.89 2.75
CA ASN A 135 3.21 -22.66 3.07
C ASN A 135 2.40 -23.95 2.99
N GLN A 136 1.42 -24.10 3.87
CA GLN A 136 0.64 -25.32 4.02
C GLN A 136 -0.84 -25.06 3.69
N TRP A 137 -1.38 -25.84 2.76
CA TRP A 137 -2.76 -25.80 2.27
C TRP A 137 -3.57 -26.96 2.84
N GLY A 138 -3.58 -27.06 4.17
CA GLY A 138 -4.19 -28.18 4.90
C GLY A 138 -5.69 -28.06 5.16
N GLY A 139 -6.30 -26.95 4.77
CA GLY A 139 -7.72 -26.67 5.03
C GLY A 139 -8.68 -27.16 3.96
N SER A 140 -9.91 -26.64 4.01
CA SER A 140 -10.97 -26.91 3.04
C SER A 140 -11.44 -25.60 2.40
N TYR A 141 -11.71 -25.63 1.09
CA TYR A 141 -12.03 -24.44 0.31
C TYR A 141 -13.38 -24.62 -0.39
N SER A 142 -14.31 -23.68 -0.22
CA SER A 142 -15.62 -23.74 -0.89
C SER A 142 -15.60 -23.23 -2.33
N GLU A 143 -14.59 -22.43 -2.68
CA GLU A 143 -14.28 -21.97 -4.04
C GLU A 143 -12.95 -22.59 -4.48
N TYR A 144 -11.81 -21.95 -4.18
CA TYR A 144 -10.48 -22.38 -4.62
C TYR A 144 -9.44 -22.33 -3.49
N PRO A 145 -8.48 -23.27 -3.39
CA PRO A 145 -7.32 -23.09 -2.50
C PRO A 145 -6.49 -21.86 -2.88
N GLY A 146 -6.42 -21.54 -4.18
CA GLY A 146 -5.74 -20.37 -4.71
C GLY A 146 -6.33 -19.96 -6.05
N VAL A 147 -6.43 -18.65 -6.30
CA VAL A 147 -6.83 -18.05 -7.57
C VAL A 147 -5.93 -16.88 -7.95
N HIS A 148 -5.53 -16.82 -9.22
CA HIS A 148 -4.79 -15.70 -9.80
C HIS A 148 -5.44 -15.24 -11.10
N TRP A 149 -6.00 -14.04 -11.10
CA TRP A 149 -6.71 -13.45 -12.26
C TRP A 149 -5.83 -12.54 -13.13
N GLY A 150 -4.55 -12.41 -12.78
CA GLY A 150 -3.59 -11.64 -13.55
C GLY A 150 -3.31 -12.18 -14.96
N THR A 151 -2.57 -11.40 -15.74
CA THR A 151 -2.04 -11.79 -17.07
C THR A 151 -1.01 -12.92 -16.95
N PHE A 152 -0.53 -13.41 -18.09
CA PHE A 152 0.53 -14.42 -18.10
C PHE A 152 1.76 -13.94 -17.30
N ASP A 153 2.26 -12.73 -17.60
CA ASP A 153 3.45 -12.18 -16.97
C ASP A 153 3.25 -11.88 -15.48
N GLU A 154 2.05 -11.45 -15.07
CA GLU A 154 1.73 -11.21 -13.66
C GLU A 154 1.73 -12.51 -12.83
N ILE A 155 1.25 -13.60 -13.42
CA ILE A 155 1.30 -14.94 -12.80
C ILE A 155 2.75 -15.43 -12.76
N SER A 156 3.52 -15.22 -13.82
CA SER A 156 4.94 -15.59 -13.90
C SER A 156 5.80 -14.82 -12.87
N GLY A 157 5.46 -13.56 -12.57
CA GLY A 157 6.10 -12.80 -11.48
C GLY A 157 5.58 -13.14 -10.07
N SER A 158 4.80 -14.21 -9.92
CA SER A 158 4.14 -14.61 -8.68
C SER A 158 4.20 -16.13 -8.45
N GLU A 159 5.20 -16.81 -8.99
CA GLU A 159 5.26 -18.28 -9.02
C GLU A 159 5.56 -18.88 -7.64
N PHE A 160 5.00 -20.05 -7.37
CA PHE A 160 5.37 -20.87 -6.23
C PHE A 160 6.26 -22.02 -6.68
N LEU A 161 7.55 -21.93 -6.35
CA LEU A 161 8.55 -22.96 -6.65
C LEU A 161 8.67 -23.96 -5.49
N VAL A 162 7.86 -25.02 -5.55
CA VAL A 162 7.58 -25.94 -4.43
C VAL A 162 8.32 -27.27 -4.58
N GLN A 163 8.82 -27.83 -3.47
CA GLN A 163 9.53 -29.08 -3.50
C GLN A 163 8.62 -30.30 -3.79
N PRO A 164 9.09 -31.29 -4.59
CA PRO A 164 8.44 -32.59 -4.69
C PRO A 164 8.43 -33.38 -3.36
N PRO A 165 7.53 -34.36 -3.17
CA PRO A 165 6.52 -34.82 -4.13
C PRO A 165 5.24 -33.96 -4.14
N ILE A 166 4.66 -33.83 -5.33
CA ILE A 166 3.32 -33.26 -5.55
C ILE A 166 2.28 -34.09 -4.77
N GLY A 167 1.28 -33.41 -4.19
CA GLY A 167 0.20 -34.04 -3.43
C GLY A 167 0.45 -34.12 -1.91
N THR A 168 1.51 -33.48 -1.42
CA THR A 168 1.70 -33.20 0.01
C THR A 168 0.95 -31.92 0.42
N ILE A 169 0.87 -31.64 1.72
CA ILE A 169 0.11 -30.49 2.27
C ILE A 169 0.59 -29.11 1.75
N ILE A 170 1.81 -29.02 1.25
CA ILE A 170 2.38 -27.79 0.68
C ILE A 170 1.98 -27.57 -0.80
N TRP A 171 1.31 -28.55 -1.41
CA TRP A 171 0.79 -28.51 -2.77
C TRP A 171 -0.73 -28.37 -2.75
N PRO A 172 -1.29 -27.19 -3.05
CA PRO A 172 -2.74 -27.02 -3.17
C PRO A 172 -3.27 -27.75 -4.41
N THR A 173 -4.44 -28.38 -4.30
CA THR A 173 -5.10 -29.07 -5.41
C THR A 173 -6.33 -28.30 -5.89
N GLY A 174 -6.42 -28.03 -7.20
CA GLY A 174 -7.56 -27.29 -7.77
C GLY A 174 -7.36 -25.77 -7.81
N LEU A 175 -6.13 -25.32 -8.05
CA LEU A 175 -5.81 -23.91 -8.31
C LEU A 175 -6.55 -23.39 -9.55
N HIS A 176 -6.84 -22.09 -9.58
CA HIS A 176 -7.41 -21.41 -10.73
C HIS A 176 -6.51 -20.27 -11.22
N SER A 177 -5.83 -20.46 -12.33
CA SER A 177 -4.97 -19.45 -12.97
C SER A 177 -5.15 -19.51 -14.51
N PRO A 178 -6.26 -18.97 -15.04
CA PRO A 178 -6.69 -19.23 -16.42
C PRO A 178 -5.71 -18.73 -17.49
N ASN A 179 -4.90 -17.73 -17.16
CA ASN A 179 -3.97 -17.11 -18.11
C ASN A 179 -2.56 -17.73 -18.09
N ASN A 180 -2.20 -18.46 -17.03
CA ASN A 180 -0.95 -19.21 -16.94
C ASN A 180 -1.11 -20.39 -15.94
N PRO A 181 -1.06 -21.66 -16.39
CA PRO A 181 -1.21 -22.81 -15.51
C PRO A 181 0.02 -23.09 -14.63
N ASP A 182 1.19 -22.52 -14.97
CA ASP A 182 2.47 -22.78 -14.32
C ASP A 182 2.66 -21.92 -13.05
N TRP A 183 1.58 -21.63 -12.32
CA TRP A 183 1.65 -20.80 -11.10
C TRP A 183 2.31 -21.55 -9.92
N PHE A 184 2.22 -22.88 -9.88
CA PHE A 184 2.85 -23.72 -8.87
C PHE A 184 3.69 -24.81 -9.55
N ASN A 185 5.02 -24.66 -9.50
CA ASN A 185 5.97 -25.49 -10.26
C ASN A 185 6.86 -26.34 -9.36
N PRO A 186 7.17 -27.59 -9.75
CA PRO A 186 8.06 -28.45 -8.97
C PRO A 186 9.50 -27.95 -9.09
N PHE A 187 10.11 -27.62 -7.96
CA PHE A 187 11.48 -27.10 -7.91
C PHE A 187 12.38 -27.93 -6.98
N PRO A 188 13.60 -28.32 -7.41
CA PRO A 188 14.48 -29.12 -6.57
C PRO A 188 14.89 -28.42 -5.28
N GLY A 189 14.92 -29.18 -4.18
CA GLY A 189 15.32 -28.72 -2.85
C GLY A 189 14.20 -28.95 -1.83
N SER A 190 14.21 -28.22 -0.72
CA SER A 190 13.21 -28.35 0.33
C SER A 190 13.07 -27.09 1.16
N ALA A 191 11.83 -26.73 1.51
CA ALA A 191 11.59 -25.76 2.56
C ALA A 191 12.14 -26.28 3.90
N THR A 192 12.74 -25.39 4.69
CA THR A 192 13.10 -25.67 6.09
C THR A 192 11.85 -25.58 6.98
N ASN A 193 12.00 -25.68 8.30
CA ASN A 193 10.93 -25.27 9.21
C ASN A 193 11.01 -23.76 9.44
N CYS A 194 9.89 -23.14 9.81
CA CYS A 194 9.79 -21.72 10.18
C CYS A 194 10.99 -21.21 11.01
N ALA A 195 11.36 -21.92 12.09
CA ALA A 195 12.44 -21.49 13.00
C ALA A 195 13.86 -21.60 12.40
N GLY A 196 14.03 -22.31 11.29
CA GLY A 196 15.31 -22.52 10.61
C GLY A 196 15.35 -21.89 9.22
N ASP A 197 14.41 -21.01 8.90
CA ASP A 197 14.39 -20.25 7.65
C ASP A 197 14.92 -18.84 7.91
N SER A 198 16.08 -18.52 7.33
CA SER A 198 16.74 -17.20 7.46
C SER A 198 15.87 -16.08 6.88
N GLY A 199 14.99 -16.39 5.94
CA GLY A 199 14.01 -15.45 5.40
C GLY A 199 12.78 -15.25 6.30
N CYS A 200 12.72 -15.93 7.45
CA CYS A 200 11.66 -15.85 8.45
C CYS A 200 12.18 -15.69 9.89
N GLU A 201 13.34 -15.07 10.08
CA GLU A 201 13.83 -14.79 11.43
C GLU A 201 12.91 -13.80 12.15
N PRO A 202 12.28 -14.16 13.29
CA PRO A 202 11.42 -13.24 14.03
C PRO A 202 12.24 -12.01 14.39
N PRO A 203 11.70 -10.79 14.21
CA PRO A 203 12.53 -9.61 14.10
C PRO A 203 13.24 -9.35 15.44
N PRO A 204 14.59 -9.26 15.46
CA PRO A 204 15.28 -8.66 16.58
C PRO A 204 16.24 -7.59 16.05
N SER A 205 15.91 -6.31 16.23
CA SER A 205 16.86 -5.20 16.12
C SER A 205 17.78 -5.19 14.88
N GLY A 206 17.23 -4.91 13.70
CA GLY A 206 17.89 -3.95 12.79
C GLY A 206 18.51 -4.43 11.49
N GLU A 207 18.68 -5.72 11.21
CA GLU A 207 19.21 -6.15 9.90
C GLU A 207 18.18 -6.99 9.14
N LYS A 208 17.47 -6.33 8.22
CA LYS A 208 16.70 -6.99 7.17
C LYS A 208 17.71 -7.72 6.27
N GLU A 209 17.40 -8.95 5.85
CA GLU A 209 18.22 -9.60 4.81
C GLU A 209 18.28 -8.65 3.60
N PRO A 210 19.47 -8.39 3.04
CA PRO A 210 19.58 -7.54 1.87
C PRO A 210 18.62 -8.02 0.77
N PRO A 211 17.87 -7.12 0.13
CA PRO A 211 17.04 -7.52 -0.99
C PRO A 211 17.92 -8.10 -2.10
N VAL A 212 17.32 -8.96 -2.92
CA VAL A 212 17.93 -9.49 -4.15
C VAL A 212 17.22 -8.90 -5.36
N ILE A 213 17.87 -8.98 -6.51
CA ILE A 213 17.21 -8.74 -7.80
C ILE A 213 16.43 -10.01 -8.14
N ASP A 214 15.12 -9.87 -8.36
CA ASP A 214 14.22 -10.94 -8.77
C ASP A 214 13.78 -10.80 -10.24
N GLU A 215 13.10 -11.81 -10.78
CA GLU A 215 12.64 -11.77 -12.18
C GLU A 215 11.64 -10.63 -12.45
N THR A 216 10.84 -10.26 -11.44
CA THR A 216 9.92 -9.12 -11.53
C THR A 216 10.68 -7.80 -11.65
N ASP A 217 11.79 -7.61 -10.92
CA ASP A 217 12.65 -6.42 -11.04
C ASP A 217 13.22 -6.31 -12.45
N ILE A 218 13.71 -7.43 -13.01
CA ILE A 218 14.22 -7.49 -14.39
C ILE A 218 13.09 -7.14 -15.37
N HIS A 219 11.90 -7.71 -15.17
CA HIS A 219 10.75 -7.46 -16.04
C HIS A 219 10.31 -5.99 -16.02
N ILE A 220 10.29 -5.36 -14.83
CA ILE A 220 10.01 -3.92 -14.67
C ILE A 220 11.05 -3.07 -15.40
N ALA A 221 12.34 -3.45 -15.32
CA ALA A 221 13.43 -2.72 -15.95
C ALA A 221 13.42 -2.82 -17.49
N GLU A 222 12.93 -3.92 -18.05
CA GLU A 222 12.96 -4.17 -19.50
C GLU A 222 11.65 -3.75 -20.22
N ALA A 223 10.53 -4.38 -19.85
CA ALA A 223 9.30 -4.36 -20.64
C ALA A 223 8.09 -3.81 -19.88
N GLY A 224 8.07 -3.99 -18.56
CA GLY A 224 6.91 -3.75 -17.72
C GLY A 224 5.74 -4.70 -18.02
N PHE A 225 4.71 -4.59 -17.20
CA PHE A 225 3.48 -5.37 -17.27
C PHE A 225 2.47 -4.74 -18.23
N GLU A 226 2.13 -5.48 -19.28
CA GLU A 226 1.04 -5.12 -20.20
C GLU A 226 -0.31 -5.60 -19.66
N ASN A 227 -0.99 -4.76 -18.87
CA ASN A 227 -2.35 -5.02 -18.40
C ASN A 227 -3.29 -3.81 -18.65
N PRO A 228 -4.44 -4.01 -19.31
CA PRO A 228 -5.34 -2.90 -19.65
C PRO A 228 -6.09 -2.30 -18.45
N LEU A 229 -6.21 -3.01 -17.32
CA LEU A 229 -6.87 -2.49 -16.12
C LEU A 229 -5.89 -1.71 -15.24
N TYR A 230 -4.73 -2.31 -14.88
CA TYR A 230 -3.82 -1.73 -13.89
C TYR A 230 -2.33 -1.80 -14.29
N GLY A 231 -2.00 -2.06 -15.55
CA GLY A 231 -0.62 -2.09 -16.05
C GLY A 231 0.15 -0.79 -15.79
N PRO A 232 -0.42 0.42 -16.06
CA PRO A 232 0.25 1.67 -15.74
C PRO A 232 0.63 1.81 -14.26
N TYR A 233 -0.23 1.33 -13.37
CA TYR A 233 0.02 1.32 -11.94
C TYR A 233 1.14 0.36 -11.55
N LEU A 234 1.10 -0.88 -12.06
CA LEU A 234 2.17 -1.85 -11.82
C LEU A 234 3.52 -1.32 -12.28
N ASN A 235 3.58 -0.72 -13.47
CA ASN A 235 4.83 -0.24 -14.04
C ASN A 235 5.39 0.95 -13.27
N TRP A 236 4.55 1.91 -12.91
CA TRP A 236 5.02 3.11 -12.24
C TRP A 236 5.39 2.86 -10.77
N GLU A 237 4.54 2.20 -9.97
CA GLU A 237 4.89 1.89 -8.57
C GLU A 237 6.04 0.88 -8.51
N GLY A 238 6.03 -0.11 -9.39
CA GLY A 238 7.13 -1.09 -9.50
C GLY A 238 8.46 -0.42 -9.84
N ALA A 239 8.48 0.50 -10.80
CA ALA A 239 9.69 1.25 -11.14
C ALA A 239 10.17 2.15 -9.98
N ARG A 240 9.25 2.81 -9.27
CA ARG A 240 9.58 3.61 -8.08
C ARG A 240 10.19 2.74 -6.98
N HIS A 241 9.63 1.57 -6.73
CA HIS A 241 10.16 0.63 -5.74
C HIS A 241 11.51 0.05 -6.17
N LEU A 242 11.68 -0.32 -7.43
CA LEU A 242 12.95 -0.80 -7.98
C LEU A 242 14.04 0.27 -7.82
N TYR A 243 13.75 1.52 -8.18
CA TYR A 243 14.70 2.62 -7.98
C TYR A 243 15.08 2.79 -6.50
N CYS A 244 14.08 2.77 -5.60
CA CYS A 244 14.30 2.84 -4.16
C CYS A 244 15.18 1.68 -3.65
N LYS A 245 14.95 0.46 -4.14
CA LYS A 245 15.77 -0.72 -3.82
C LYS A 245 17.24 -0.49 -4.23
N LEU A 246 17.48 -0.04 -5.47
CA LEU A 246 18.84 0.13 -5.99
C LEU A 246 19.57 1.30 -5.32
N ALA A 247 18.87 2.40 -5.03
CA ALA A 247 19.43 3.56 -4.34
C ALA A 247 19.83 3.24 -2.88
N ASN A 248 19.01 2.44 -2.18
CA ASN A 248 19.30 2.01 -0.81
C ASN A 248 20.31 0.86 -0.71
N TYR A 249 20.44 0.05 -1.76
CA TYR A 249 21.36 -1.10 -1.80
C TYR A 249 22.28 -1.05 -3.04
N PRO A 250 23.27 -0.13 -3.09
CA PRO A 250 24.17 0.00 -4.24
C PRO A 250 24.98 -1.26 -4.58
N SER A 251 25.07 -2.23 -3.66
CA SER A 251 25.67 -3.54 -3.91
C SER A 251 24.93 -4.39 -4.95
N LEU A 252 23.69 -4.03 -5.29
CA LEU A 252 22.90 -4.68 -6.33
C LEU A 252 23.29 -4.24 -7.74
N LEU A 253 23.89 -3.06 -7.87
CA LEU A 253 24.36 -2.55 -9.16
C LEU A 253 25.52 -3.40 -9.69
N GLY A 254 25.54 -3.66 -11.00
CA GLY A 254 26.51 -4.51 -11.67
C GLY A 254 26.18 -6.01 -11.66
N GLN A 255 25.04 -6.40 -11.08
CA GLN A 255 24.58 -7.80 -11.07
C GLN A 255 23.75 -8.14 -12.31
N GLU A 256 22.90 -7.24 -12.79
CA GLU A 256 22.01 -7.44 -13.94
C GLU A 256 21.98 -6.19 -14.83
N GLY A 257 22.36 -6.34 -16.09
CA GLY A 257 22.57 -5.20 -17.01
C GLY A 257 21.31 -4.36 -17.26
N ALA A 258 20.14 -5.01 -17.43
CA ALA A 258 18.88 -4.28 -17.65
C ALA A 258 18.48 -3.43 -16.45
N VAL A 259 18.73 -3.93 -15.23
CA VAL A 259 18.41 -3.22 -13.99
C VAL A 259 19.38 -2.05 -13.78
N ASP A 260 20.65 -2.21 -14.16
CA ASP A 260 21.64 -1.13 -14.15
C ASP A 260 21.26 -0.01 -15.14
N ASP A 261 20.92 -0.38 -16.39
CA ASP A 261 20.48 0.56 -17.42
C ASP A 261 19.23 1.34 -16.96
N PHE A 262 18.24 0.64 -16.39
CA PHE A 262 17.05 1.25 -15.80
C PHE A 262 17.40 2.29 -14.72
N PHE A 263 18.32 1.98 -13.80
CA PHE A 263 18.67 2.90 -12.71
C PHE A 263 19.33 4.18 -13.21
N GLU A 264 20.23 4.06 -14.20
CA GLU A 264 20.88 5.21 -14.83
C GLU A 264 19.86 6.11 -15.56
N GLU A 265 18.93 5.51 -16.31
CA GLU A 265 17.89 6.24 -17.04
C GLU A 265 16.87 6.90 -16.09
N ALA A 266 16.39 6.15 -15.10
CA ALA A 266 15.39 6.61 -14.13
C ALA A 266 15.89 7.79 -13.29
N GLY A 267 17.21 7.92 -13.10
CA GLY A 267 17.87 9.02 -12.39
C GLY A 267 17.53 10.42 -12.92
N GLY A 268 17.10 10.54 -14.19
CA GLY A 268 16.69 11.80 -14.81
C GLY A 268 15.18 12.04 -14.88
N THR A 269 14.37 11.18 -14.26
CA THR A 269 12.90 11.16 -14.42
C THR A 269 12.18 11.51 -13.11
N PRO A 270 10.83 11.68 -13.10
CA PRO A 270 10.06 11.84 -11.87
C PRO A 270 10.26 10.72 -10.84
N ILE A 271 10.64 9.51 -11.27
CA ILE A 271 10.88 8.37 -10.36
C ILE A 271 11.96 8.71 -9.32
N ALA A 272 13.12 9.19 -9.77
CA ALA A 272 14.21 9.58 -8.88
C ALA A 272 13.84 10.80 -8.03
N ALA A 273 13.12 11.76 -8.61
CA ALA A 273 12.70 12.96 -7.87
C ALA A 273 11.71 12.63 -6.73
N PHE A 274 10.77 11.72 -6.95
CA PHE A 274 9.87 11.26 -5.89
C PHE A 274 10.58 10.37 -4.86
N TYR A 275 11.61 9.62 -5.25
CA TYR A 275 12.47 8.90 -4.30
C TYR A 275 13.20 9.87 -3.37
N GLU A 276 13.85 10.90 -3.90
CA GLU A 276 14.56 11.90 -3.08
C GLU A 276 13.58 12.63 -2.13
N LEU A 277 12.37 12.93 -2.60
CA LEU A 277 11.32 13.51 -1.77
C LEU A 277 10.88 12.57 -0.63
N ASP A 278 10.67 11.29 -0.91
CA ASP A 278 10.33 10.27 0.10
C ASP A 278 11.46 10.09 1.14
N ALA A 279 12.71 10.08 0.67
CA ALA A 279 13.89 10.01 1.53
C ALA A 279 13.99 11.25 2.43
N GLY A 280 13.77 12.44 1.88
CA GLY A 280 13.72 13.70 2.62
C GLY A 280 12.60 13.72 3.66
N ILE A 281 11.39 13.28 3.30
CA ILE A 281 10.25 13.15 4.22
C ILE A 281 10.60 12.20 5.37
N THR A 282 11.23 11.06 5.07
CA THR A 282 11.64 10.08 6.10
C THR A 282 12.67 10.70 7.05
N ALA A 283 13.66 11.41 6.50
CA ALA A 283 14.72 12.07 7.27
C ALA A 283 14.21 13.16 8.23
N LEU A 284 13.03 13.76 7.98
CA LEU A 284 12.40 14.68 8.93
C LEU A 284 12.12 14.05 10.30
N TYR A 285 11.96 12.73 10.32
CA TYR A 285 11.53 11.97 11.50
C TYR A 285 12.62 11.05 12.06
N ASP A 286 13.83 11.08 11.50
CA ASP A 286 14.94 10.30 12.01
C ASP A 286 15.28 10.71 13.44
N SER A 287 15.39 9.71 14.31
CA SER A 287 15.55 9.95 15.74
C SER A 287 16.92 10.53 16.04
N ASP A 288 16.96 11.73 16.62
CA ASP A 288 18.22 12.33 17.06
C ASP A 288 18.82 11.51 18.22
N VAL A 289 20.01 10.94 18.00
CA VAL A 289 20.76 10.16 19.00
C VAL A 289 20.97 10.97 20.28
N LEU A 290 21.16 12.29 20.17
CA LEU A 290 21.28 13.19 21.30
C LEU A 290 19.96 13.29 22.08
N LEU A 291 18.80 13.28 21.41
CA LEU A 291 17.49 13.28 22.05
C LEU A 291 17.33 12.04 22.93
N GLN A 292 17.62 10.86 22.37
CA GLN A 292 17.56 9.58 23.10
C GLN A 292 18.52 9.57 24.29
N ALA A 293 19.77 10.01 24.09
CA ALA A 293 20.76 10.09 25.15
C ALA A 293 20.33 11.01 26.31
N ARG A 294 19.69 12.15 26.02
CA ARG A 294 19.18 13.08 27.02
C ARG A 294 17.97 12.52 27.78
N GLN A 295 17.06 11.86 27.08
CA GLN A 295 15.92 11.17 27.71
C GLN A 295 16.39 10.08 28.67
N ALA A 296 17.36 9.25 28.25
CA ALA A 296 17.96 8.22 29.10
C ALA A 296 18.66 8.83 30.34
N ALA A 297 19.40 9.93 30.17
CA ALA A 297 20.04 10.62 31.28
C ALA A 297 19.04 11.14 32.33
N LEU A 298 17.90 11.68 31.90
CA LEU A 298 16.84 12.11 32.83
C LEU A 298 16.29 10.96 33.67
N VAL A 299 16.04 9.81 33.05
CA VAL A 299 15.58 8.61 33.76
C VAL A 299 16.61 8.16 34.81
N ILE A 300 17.90 8.18 34.45
CA ILE A 300 19.00 7.84 35.37
C ILE A 300 19.03 8.80 36.57
N TYR A 301 19.02 10.12 36.34
CA TYR A 301 19.08 11.10 37.42
C TYR A 301 17.84 11.08 38.31
N LEU A 302 16.65 10.83 37.75
CA LEU A 302 15.43 10.64 38.53
C LEU A 302 15.56 9.43 39.46
N GLY A 303 16.00 8.28 38.96
CA GLY A 303 16.19 7.07 39.78
C GLY A 303 17.26 7.26 40.86
N GLN A 304 18.36 7.96 40.56
CA GLN A 304 19.39 8.29 41.55
C GLN A 304 18.84 9.19 42.67
N LEU A 305 18.05 10.20 42.31
CA LEU A 305 17.45 11.14 43.26
C LEU A 305 16.44 10.45 44.18
N GLU A 306 15.65 9.50 43.66
CA GLU A 306 14.75 8.66 44.46
C GLU A 306 15.52 7.80 45.47
N LYS A 307 16.61 7.16 45.03
CA LYS A 307 17.47 6.35 45.90
C LYS A 307 18.10 7.18 47.02
N LEU A 308 18.68 8.34 46.69
CA LEU A 308 19.29 9.24 47.68
C LEU A 308 18.27 9.73 48.72
N LYS A 309 17.04 10.02 48.29
CA LYS A 309 15.96 10.43 49.20
C LYS A 309 15.52 9.30 50.14
N ALA A 310 15.52 8.05 49.67
CA ALA A 310 15.23 6.89 50.51
C ALA A 310 16.35 6.67 51.55
N GLU A 311 17.62 6.77 51.15
CA GLU A 311 18.76 6.68 52.07
C GLU A 311 18.74 7.78 53.12
N LEU A 312 18.39 9.02 52.73
CA LEU A 312 18.26 10.15 53.64
C LEU A 312 17.16 9.92 54.70
N ALA A 313 16.06 9.25 54.33
CA ALA A 313 14.95 8.99 55.26
C ALA A 313 15.34 8.05 56.42
N GLU A 314 16.30 7.16 56.19
CA GLU A 314 16.80 6.19 57.19
C GLU A 314 18.07 6.68 57.91
N ALA A 315 18.67 7.78 57.46
CA ALA A 315 19.91 8.29 58.01
C ALA A 315 19.69 8.91 59.40
N THR A 316 20.53 8.52 60.37
CA THR A 316 20.49 9.03 61.75
C THR A 316 21.75 9.79 62.17
N ASP A 317 22.85 9.62 61.44
CA ASP A 317 24.12 10.33 61.67
C ASP A 317 24.12 11.70 60.96
N GLU A 318 24.48 12.75 61.69
CA GLU A 318 24.40 14.14 61.22
C GLU A 318 25.36 14.43 60.05
N ASN A 319 26.54 13.81 60.03
CA ASN A 319 27.48 13.95 58.91
C ASN A 319 26.97 13.23 57.66
N ALA A 320 26.40 12.02 57.82
CA ALA A 320 25.79 11.28 56.72
C ALA A 320 24.59 12.05 56.11
N ILE A 321 23.74 12.65 56.95
CA ILE A 321 22.63 13.51 56.52
C ILE A 321 23.15 14.70 55.70
N ALA A 322 24.20 15.38 56.16
CA ALA A 322 24.78 16.52 55.45
C ALA A 322 25.34 16.10 54.07
N GLN A 323 26.02 14.96 53.99
CA GLN A 323 26.55 14.43 52.74
C GLN A 323 25.43 14.04 51.75
N LEU A 324 24.41 13.32 52.21
CA LEU A 324 23.27 12.94 51.37
C LEU A 324 22.51 14.16 50.83
N ASN A 325 22.31 15.19 51.66
CA ASN A 325 21.71 16.45 51.20
C ASN A 325 22.54 17.12 50.10
N ALA A 326 23.87 17.14 50.23
CA ALA A 326 24.75 17.67 49.19
C ALA A 326 24.66 16.86 47.88
N TYR A 327 24.60 15.52 47.96
CA TYR A 327 24.41 14.68 46.78
C TYR A 327 23.05 14.88 46.12
N ILE A 328 21.98 15.07 46.91
CA ILE A 328 20.64 15.37 46.39
C ILE A 328 20.64 16.71 45.64
N GLU A 329 21.29 17.73 46.19
CA GLU A 329 21.39 19.04 45.55
C GLU A 329 22.16 18.96 44.22
N ILE A 330 23.31 18.27 44.19
CA ILE A 330 24.10 18.06 42.96
C ILE A 330 23.27 17.29 41.92
N THR A 331 22.64 16.18 42.31
CA THR A 331 21.84 15.34 41.40
C THR A 331 20.62 16.12 40.88
N GLY A 332 19.98 16.92 41.74
CA GLY A 332 18.88 17.81 41.36
C GLY A 332 19.32 18.88 40.35
N GLY A 333 20.51 19.45 40.52
CA GLY A 333 21.12 20.38 39.56
C GLY A 333 21.40 19.73 38.20
N LEU A 334 21.95 18.52 38.18
CA LEU A 334 22.18 17.75 36.94
C LEU A 334 20.87 17.40 36.22
N LEU A 335 19.85 17.01 36.97
CA LEU A 335 18.51 16.74 36.44
C LEU A 335 17.92 18.00 35.78
N ALA A 336 17.95 19.13 36.48
CA ALA A 336 17.44 20.41 35.96
C ALA A 336 18.20 20.88 34.72
N SER A 337 19.53 20.74 34.71
CA SER A 337 20.37 21.08 33.56
C SER A 337 20.05 20.20 32.34
N ASN A 338 19.92 18.88 32.51
CA ASN A 338 19.55 17.98 31.41
C ASN A 338 18.12 18.24 30.91
N TRP A 339 17.20 18.63 31.81
CA TRP A 339 15.85 18.99 31.43
C TRP A 339 15.81 20.25 30.56
N GLN A 340 16.56 21.29 30.93
CA GLN A 340 16.70 22.51 30.12
C GLN A 340 17.34 22.22 28.76
N ALA A 341 18.39 21.40 28.73
CA ALA A 341 19.04 20.99 27.49
C ALA A 341 18.10 20.19 26.58
N LEU A 342 17.28 19.30 27.16
CA LEU A 342 16.26 18.56 26.41
C LEU A 342 15.20 19.49 25.82
N GLN A 343 14.74 20.50 26.57
CA GLN A 343 13.78 21.49 26.08
C GLN A 343 14.36 22.31 24.91
N ALA A 344 15.62 22.74 25.00
CA ALA A 344 16.30 23.44 23.92
C ALA A 344 16.44 22.56 22.68
N LEU A 345 16.79 21.28 22.85
CA LEU A 345 16.89 20.32 21.76
C LEU A 345 15.55 20.13 21.05
N TYR A 346 14.44 20.01 21.78
CA TYR A 346 13.11 19.94 21.16
C TYR A 346 12.77 21.18 20.34
N GLN A 347 13.17 22.38 20.79
CA GLN A 347 12.93 23.61 20.04
C GLN A 347 13.76 23.67 18.75
N GLU A 348 15.01 23.20 18.81
CA GLU A 348 15.86 23.09 17.63
C GLU A 348 15.31 22.07 16.63
N LEU A 349 14.95 20.87 17.09
CA LEU A 349 14.38 19.82 16.23
C LEU A 349 13.08 20.27 15.56
N GLU A 350 12.21 20.97 16.28
CA GLU A 350 10.98 21.53 15.69
C GLU A 350 11.29 22.57 14.60
N ALA A 351 12.30 23.43 14.84
CA ALA A 351 12.71 24.43 13.86
C ALA A 351 13.33 23.77 12.61
N GLN A 352 14.16 22.75 12.79
CA GLN A 352 14.74 21.97 11.69
C GLN A 352 13.66 21.22 10.91
N HIS A 353 12.70 20.60 11.61
CA HIS A 353 11.57 19.91 10.97
C HIS A 353 10.75 20.88 10.11
N LEU A 354 10.44 22.08 10.61
CA LEU A 354 9.72 23.09 9.84
C LEU A 354 10.53 23.60 8.62
N LEU A 355 11.84 23.81 8.78
CA LEU A 355 12.70 24.21 7.68
C LEU A 355 12.81 23.12 6.62
N GLY A 356 12.98 21.86 7.04
CA GLY A 356 13.02 20.70 6.15
C GLY A 356 11.70 20.50 5.41
N ALA A 357 10.56 20.58 6.10
CA ALA A 357 9.24 20.50 5.48
C ALA A 357 9.05 21.59 4.42
N ASN A 358 9.46 22.84 4.69
CA ASN A 358 9.36 23.93 3.71
C ASN A 358 10.28 23.71 2.49
N ALA A 359 11.49 23.20 2.69
CA ALA A 359 12.38 22.85 1.58
C ALA A 359 11.76 21.75 0.69
N LEU A 360 11.19 20.73 1.31
CA LEU A 360 10.52 19.64 0.58
C LEU A 360 9.26 20.10 -0.16
N ILE A 361 8.55 21.13 0.33
CA ILE A 361 7.44 21.76 -0.43
C ILE A 361 7.98 22.38 -1.74
N GLU A 362 9.09 23.12 -1.66
CA GLU A 362 9.72 23.73 -2.84
C GLU A 362 10.22 22.65 -3.82
N GLU A 363 10.81 21.57 -3.32
CA GLU A 363 11.25 20.44 -4.13
C GLU A 363 10.08 19.71 -4.80
N ASN A 364 9.03 19.38 -4.04
CA ASN A 364 7.82 18.74 -4.55
C ASN A 364 7.17 19.56 -5.68
N ALA A 365 7.18 20.90 -5.57
CA ALA A 365 6.66 21.78 -6.61
C ALA A 365 7.41 21.65 -7.96
N LEU A 366 8.70 21.30 -7.93
CA LEU A 366 9.56 21.15 -9.10
C LEU A 366 9.45 19.78 -9.79
N VAL A 367 8.92 18.76 -9.10
CA VAL A 367 8.73 17.43 -9.68
C VAL A 367 7.75 17.51 -10.85
N SER A 368 8.13 17.01 -12.03
CA SER A 368 7.23 16.94 -13.18
C SER A 368 6.21 15.81 -13.00
N GLU A 369 5.00 16.04 -13.49
CA GLU A 369 3.91 15.06 -13.51
C GLU A 369 3.60 14.66 -14.95
N GLU A 370 3.66 13.36 -15.24
CA GLU A 370 3.42 12.82 -16.59
C GLU A 370 2.08 12.07 -16.67
N GLY A 371 1.50 11.70 -15.53
CA GLY A 371 0.24 10.98 -15.41
C GLY A 371 -0.50 11.23 -14.10
N LEU A 372 -1.60 10.50 -13.91
CA LEU A 372 -2.48 10.63 -12.76
C LEU A 372 -1.78 10.25 -11.44
N LEU A 373 -0.92 9.23 -11.46
CA LEU A 373 -0.27 8.71 -10.27
C LEU A 373 0.73 9.73 -9.71
N GLU A 374 1.53 10.35 -10.58
CA GLU A 374 2.45 11.43 -10.24
C GLU A 374 1.70 12.66 -9.73
N ALA A 375 0.64 13.08 -10.43
CA ALA A 375 -0.16 14.25 -10.04
C ALA A 375 -0.82 14.06 -8.66
N ASN A 376 -1.38 12.88 -8.41
CA ASN A 376 -1.95 12.53 -7.10
C ASN A 376 -0.87 12.53 -6.01
N ARG A 377 0.27 11.89 -6.25
CA ARG A 377 1.37 11.85 -5.28
C ARG A 377 1.89 13.25 -4.96
N LYS A 378 2.14 14.08 -5.98
CA LYS A 378 2.56 15.47 -5.82
C LYS A 378 1.56 16.28 -4.99
N THR A 379 0.28 16.16 -5.31
CA THR A 379 -0.80 16.85 -4.57
C THR A 379 -0.86 16.42 -3.11
N VAL A 380 -0.86 15.11 -2.85
CA VAL A 380 -0.96 14.58 -1.48
C VAL A 380 0.29 14.89 -0.66
N ASN A 381 1.48 14.85 -1.27
CA ASN A 381 2.72 15.25 -0.62
C ASN A 381 2.72 16.73 -0.25
N ASP A 382 2.25 17.62 -1.14
CA ASP A 382 2.13 19.05 -0.85
C ASP A 382 1.21 19.30 0.37
N ILE A 383 0.07 18.62 0.42
CA ILE A 383 -0.87 18.73 1.54
C ILE A 383 -0.26 18.15 2.82
N PHE A 384 0.39 16.99 2.77
CA PHE A 384 1.07 16.40 3.93
C PHE A 384 2.18 17.32 4.47
N LEU A 385 3.03 17.84 3.58
CA LEU A 385 4.16 18.71 3.92
C LEU A 385 3.73 20.09 4.44
N SER A 386 2.61 20.61 3.94
CA SER A 386 2.03 21.88 4.43
C SER A 386 1.17 21.71 5.69
N THR A 387 0.87 20.47 6.11
CA THR A 387 0.03 20.19 7.27
C THR A 387 0.71 19.30 8.31
N ALA A 388 0.64 17.98 8.15
CA ALA A 388 1.14 16.97 9.09
C ALA A 388 2.61 17.22 9.48
N ALA A 389 3.46 17.46 8.48
CA ALA A 389 4.89 17.69 8.67
C ALA A 389 5.18 18.99 9.44
N GLN A 390 4.20 19.90 9.53
CA GLN A 390 4.31 21.13 10.32
C GLN A 390 3.53 21.06 11.63
N GLY A 391 3.04 19.88 12.02
CA GLY A 391 2.24 19.68 13.23
C GLY A 391 0.81 20.25 13.15
N ILE A 392 0.30 20.48 11.93
CA ILE A 392 -1.06 20.97 11.67
C ILE A 392 -1.95 19.77 11.30
N PHE A 393 -2.91 19.43 12.17
CA PHE A 393 -3.80 18.28 12.01
C PHE A 393 -5.23 18.71 11.66
N SER A 394 -5.34 19.55 10.64
CA SER A 394 -6.60 20.03 10.09
C SER A 394 -6.37 20.48 8.67
N LEU A 395 -7.31 20.18 7.78
CA LEU A 395 -7.28 20.60 6.38
C LEU A 395 -8.16 21.86 6.21
N ASP A 396 -7.72 22.79 5.37
CA ASP A 396 -8.61 23.83 4.86
C ASP A 396 -9.60 23.25 3.82
N GLU A 397 -10.55 24.08 3.37
CA GLU A 397 -11.61 23.64 2.45
C GLU A 397 -11.06 23.13 1.11
N SER A 398 -10.01 23.78 0.57
CA SER A 398 -9.39 23.38 -0.70
C SER A 398 -8.57 22.10 -0.56
N GLN A 399 -7.82 21.97 0.54
CA GLN A 399 -7.06 20.77 0.88
C GLN A 399 -8.00 19.57 1.11
N LEU A 400 -9.13 19.78 1.78
CA LEU A 400 -10.11 18.74 2.01
C LEU A 400 -10.76 18.25 0.72
N GLU A 401 -11.13 19.17 -0.19
CA GLU A 401 -11.69 18.82 -1.50
C GLU A 401 -10.70 18.00 -2.34
N ALA A 402 -9.43 18.43 -2.39
CA ALA A 402 -8.37 17.71 -3.10
C ALA A 402 -8.12 16.32 -2.48
N VAL A 403 -7.96 16.23 -1.15
CA VAL A 403 -7.76 14.96 -0.44
C VAL A 403 -8.95 14.02 -0.66
N GLN A 404 -10.19 14.53 -0.59
CA GLN A 404 -11.38 13.72 -0.83
C GLN A 404 -11.41 13.16 -2.26
N SER A 405 -11.14 14.02 -3.25
CA SER A 405 -11.13 13.63 -4.66
C SER A 405 -10.11 12.54 -4.97
N ILE A 406 -9.01 12.46 -4.20
CA ILE A 406 -7.98 11.41 -4.35
C ILE A 406 -8.34 10.18 -3.51
N ALA A 407 -8.81 10.38 -2.28
CA ALA A 407 -9.17 9.28 -1.37
C ALA A 407 -10.31 8.38 -1.92
N GLU A 408 -11.21 8.96 -2.71
CA GLU A 408 -12.32 8.26 -3.38
C GLU A 408 -11.93 7.57 -4.70
N GLN A 409 -10.65 7.64 -5.12
CA GLN A 409 -10.18 6.90 -6.29
C GLN A 409 -9.90 5.44 -5.96
N CYS A 410 -9.89 4.60 -7.00
CA CYS A 410 -9.29 3.28 -6.91
C CYS A 410 -7.77 3.43 -6.69
N PRO A 411 -7.15 2.84 -5.64
CA PRO A 411 -5.70 2.93 -5.43
C PRO A 411 -4.86 2.34 -6.56
N PHE A 412 -5.42 1.41 -7.35
CA PHE A 412 -4.73 0.80 -8.51
C PHE A 412 -4.90 1.60 -9.81
N GLU A 413 -5.67 2.70 -9.78
CA GLU A 413 -5.72 3.71 -10.85
C GLU A 413 -5.04 5.02 -10.40
N GLY A 414 -5.28 5.44 -9.16
CA GLY A 414 -4.77 6.69 -8.58
C GLY A 414 -3.41 6.59 -7.89
N GLY A 415 -2.81 5.39 -7.79
CA GLY A 415 -1.52 5.16 -7.15
C GLY A 415 -1.58 5.04 -5.63
N GLN A 416 -0.45 4.70 -5.00
CA GLN A 416 -0.34 4.56 -3.54
C GLN A 416 -0.66 5.87 -2.79
N ALA A 417 -0.58 7.02 -3.46
CA ALA A 417 -0.99 8.33 -2.92
C ALA A 417 -2.44 8.34 -2.40
N VAL A 418 -3.31 7.48 -2.93
CA VAL A 418 -4.69 7.29 -2.46
C VAL A 418 -4.72 6.86 -0.99
N TYR A 419 -3.81 6.00 -0.54
CA TYR A 419 -3.77 5.56 0.86
C TYR A 419 -3.37 6.70 1.82
N LEU A 420 -2.41 7.54 1.43
CA LEU A 420 -2.03 8.72 2.22
C LEU A 420 -3.15 9.77 2.23
N ALA A 421 -3.83 10.00 1.10
CA ALA A 421 -5.01 10.86 1.04
C ALA A 421 -6.11 10.37 2.01
N ARG A 422 -6.39 9.07 2.04
CA ARG A 422 -7.35 8.49 2.98
C ARG A 422 -6.94 8.73 4.43
N ALA A 423 -5.65 8.58 4.76
CA ALA A 423 -5.15 8.86 6.11
C ALA A 423 -5.34 10.33 6.51
N LEU A 424 -5.09 11.28 5.60
CA LEU A 424 -5.35 12.71 5.82
C LEU A 424 -6.85 13.01 5.97
N TYR A 425 -7.69 12.37 5.17
CA TYR A 425 -9.15 12.54 5.20
C TYR A 425 -9.74 12.18 6.56
N GLN A 426 -9.19 11.17 7.25
CA GLN A 426 -9.68 10.73 8.56
C GLN A 426 -9.67 11.83 9.63
N TRP A 427 -8.89 12.91 9.45
CA TRP A 427 -8.89 14.05 10.37
C TRP A 427 -10.15 14.90 10.29
N HIS A 428 -10.83 14.86 9.14
CA HIS A 428 -12.11 15.53 8.94
C HIS A 428 -13.25 14.68 9.49
N GLU A 429 -13.38 13.46 8.98
CA GLU A 429 -14.38 12.50 9.41
C GLU A 429 -13.85 11.07 9.29
N TYR A 430 -14.33 10.19 10.18
CA TYR A 430 -14.04 8.78 10.06
C TYR A 430 -14.81 8.19 8.89
N ARG A 431 -14.10 7.66 7.89
CA ARG A 431 -14.68 7.05 6.70
C ARG A 431 -13.94 5.79 6.29
N THR A 432 -14.69 4.76 5.92
CA THR A 432 -14.14 3.53 5.32
C THR A 432 -14.21 3.63 3.81
N PHE A 433 -13.18 3.15 3.14
CA PHE A 433 -13.09 3.09 1.67
C PHE A 433 -13.09 1.63 1.25
N ASP A 434 -14.04 1.26 0.40
CA ASP A 434 -14.19 -0.11 -0.07
C ASP A 434 -13.45 -0.26 -1.40
N ASP A 435 -12.21 -0.73 -1.35
CA ASP A 435 -11.38 -0.89 -2.54
C ASP A 435 -11.97 -1.85 -3.56
N LEU A 436 -12.72 -2.88 -3.14
CA LEU A 436 -13.44 -3.73 -4.08
C LEU A 436 -14.48 -2.89 -4.81
N ALA A 437 -15.31 -2.11 -4.11
CA ALA A 437 -16.32 -1.28 -4.77
C ALA A 437 -15.74 -0.13 -5.60
N LEU A 438 -14.58 0.41 -5.22
CA LEU A 438 -13.94 1.53 -5.92
C LEU A 438 -13.15 1.09 -7.15
N CYS A 439 -12.57 -0.10 -7.12
CA CYS A 439 -11.73 -0.63 -8.20
C CYS A 439 -12.43 -1.65 -9.09
N GLU A 440 -13.46 -2.35 -8.60
CA GLU A 440 -14.21 -3.27 -9.44
C GLU A 440 -15.07 -2.50 -10.44
N GLU A 441 -14.82 -2.73 -11.73
CA GLU A 441 -15.91 -2.67 -12.70
C GLU A 441 -16.90 -3.81 -12.38
N PRO A 442 -18.22 -3.60 -12.56
CA PRO A 442 -19.25 -4.56 -12.15
C PRO A 442 -18.89 -5.98 -12.63
N GLU A 443 -18.55 -6.86 -11.68
CA GLU A 443 -18.05 -8.21 -11.93
C GLU A 443 -18.83 -8.92 -13.04
N GLN A 444 -18.10 -9.36 -14.08
CA GLN A 444 -18.40 -10.66 -14.67
C GLN A 444 -18.19 -11.70 -13.56
N ARG A 445 -19.26 -12.01 -12.81
CA ARG A 445 -19.27 -13.13 -11.88
C ARG A 445 -18.75 -14.37 -12.62
N PRO A 446 -17.74 -15.09 -12.09
CA PRO A 446 -17.44 -16.42 -12.56
C PRO A 446 -18.72 -17.25 -12.44
N ALA A 447 -19.25 -17.72 -13.57
CA ALA A 447 -20.35 -18.65 -13.54
C ALA A 447 -19.90 -19.92 -12.79
N PRO A 448 -20.77 -20.51 -11.94
CA PRO A 448 -20.45 -21.75 -11.26
C PRO A 448 -20.07 -22.85 -12.28
N PRO A 449 -19.22 -23.81 -11.90
CA PRO A 449 -18.64 -24.78 -12.84
C PRO A 449 -19.74 -25.62 -13.49
N GLY A 450 -19.75 -25.61 -14.83
CA GLY A 450 -20.70 -26.38 -15.65
C GLY A 450 -21.30 -25.65 -16.85
N ILE A 451 -20.96 -24.37 -17.06
CA ILE A 451 -21.25 -23.66 -18.31
C ILE A 451 -19.91 -23.18 -18.86
N GLU A 452 -19.41 -23.85 -19.89
CA GLU A 452 -18.32 -23.35 -20.73
C GLU A 452 -18.66 -21.91 -21.14
N PRO A 453 -17.88 -20.90 -20.74
CA PRO A 453 -18.04 -19.58 -21.32
C PRO A 453 -17.68 -19.72 -22.79
N SER A 454 -18.67 -19.49 -23.65
CA SER A 454 -18.35 -19.08 -25.01
C SER A 454 -17.60 -17.76 -24.85
N THR A 455 -16.29 -17.81 -25.09
CA THR A 455 -15.42 -16.64 -25.26
C THR A 455 -16.19 -15.60 -26.08
N PRO A 456 -16.51 -14.40 -25.57
CA PRO A 456 -16.76 -13.30 -26.45
C PRO A 456 -15.38 -12.87 -26.97
N ALA A 457 -15.00 -13.46 -28.10
CA ALA A 457 -13.98 -12.86 -28.92
C ALA A 457 -14.44 -11.43 -29.26
N ALA A 458 -13.68 -10.45 -28.76
CA ALA A 458 -13.72 -9.03 -29.08
C ALA A 458 -14.89 -8.19 -28.51
N ALA A 459 -14.60 -7.51 -27.39
CA ALA A 459 -15.39 -6.40 -26.85
C ALA A 459 -14.94 -5.05 -27.45
N PHE A 460 -15.85 -4.06 -27.47
CA PHE A 460 -15.52 -2.68 -27.87
C PHE A 460 -14.56 -2.06 -26.85
N ARG A 461 -13.53 -1.33 -27.30
CA ARG A 461 -12.59 -0.62 -26.40
C ARG A 461 -12.52 0.85 -26.73
N PHE A 462 -12.44 1.69 -25.71
CA PHE A 462 -12.39 3.14 -25.82
C PHE A 462 -11.03 3.65 -25.30
N TYR A 463 -10.24 4.34 -26.14
CA TYR A 463 -8.89 4.79 -25.75
C TYR A 463 -8.45 6.07 -26.50
N PRO A 464 -7.68 6.97 -25.87
CA PRO A 464 -7.31 6.93 -24.46
C PRO A 464 -8.55 7.21 -23.58
N ASN A 465 -8.66 6.48 -22.47
CA ASN A 465 -9.67 6.71 -21.44
C ASN A 465 -8.93 6.82 -20.10
N PRO A 466 -8.73 8.04 -19.55
CA PRO A 466 -9.41 9.28 -19.92
C PRO A 466 -9.04 9.86 -21.30
N GLY A 467 -10.03 10.39 -22.01
CA GLY A 467 -9.86 11.07 -23.31
C GLY A 467 -9.70 12.58 -23.13
N THR A 468 -8.78 13.19 -23.88
CA THR A 468 -8.51 14.64 -23.78
C THR A 468 -9.21 15.44 -24.88
N VAL A 469 -8.81 15.22 -26.13
CA VAL A 469 -9.31 15.93 -27.32
C VAL A 469 -10.19 15.00 -28.17
N ALA A 470 -9.83 13.72 -28.25
CA ALA A 470 -10.57 12.70 -28.95
C ALA A 470 -10.37 11.33 -28.32
N LEU A 471 -11.32 10.45 -28.60
CA LEU A 471 -11.39 9.06 -28.16
C LEU A 471 -11.46 8.15 -29.38
N ASN A 472 -10.65 7.10 -29.42
CA ASN A 472 -10.77 6.04 -30.41
C ASN A 472 -11.63 4.90 -29.86
N VAL A 473 -12.41 4.29 -30.75
CA VAL A 473 -13.20 3.11 -30.49
C VAL A 473 -12.63 1.96 -31.32
N ALA A 474 -12.04 0.96 -30.66
CA ALA A 474 -11.72 -0.30 -31.32
C ALA A 474 -13.02 -1.07 -31.55
N VAL A 475 -13.35 -1.28 -32.82
CA VAL A 475 -14.54 -2.04 -33.23
C VAL A 475 -14.13 -3.50 -33.42
N PRO A 476 -14.78 -4.45 -32.71
CA PRO A 476 -14.58 -5.87 -32.93
C PRO A 476 -14.77 -6.28 -34.39
N GLU A 477 -13.99 -7.25 -34.87
CA GLU A 477 -14.07 -7.74 -36.25
C GLU A 477 -15.50 -8.18 -36.64
N ALA A 478 -16.24 -8.75 -35.68
CA ALA A 478 -17.62 -9.19 -35.84
C ALA A 478 -18.62 -8.06 -36.18
N TYR A 479 -18.26 -6.81 -35.87
CA TYR A 479 -19.11 -5.63 -36.07
C TYR A 479 -18.63 -4.71 -37.19
N LEU A 480 -17.52 -5.02 -37.86
CA LEU A 480 -17.02 -4.23 -38.99
C LEU A 480 -18.04 -4.18 -40.14
N GLY A 481 -18.20 -2.99 -40.72
CA GLY A 481 -19.15 -2.71 -41.79
C GLY A 481 -20.62 -2.58 -41.34
N GLN A 482 -20.91 -2.71 -40.04
CA GLN A 482 -22.25 -2.48 -39.50
C GLN A 482 -22.46 -1.00 -39.13
N SER A 483 -23.72 -0.56 -39.14
CA SER A 483 -24.07 0.76 -38.61
C SER A 483 -24.13 0.69 -37.09
N LEU A 484 -23.28 1.46 -36.43
CA LEU A 484 -23.23 1.59 -34.98
C LEU A 484 -23.72 2.97 -34.55
N GLU A 485 -24.46 3.01 -33.46
CA GLU A 485 -24.87 4.24 -32.77
C GLU A 485 -24.21 4.27 -31.40
N LEU A 486 -23.42 5.32 -31.14
CA LEU A 486 -22.77 5.54 -29.87
C LEU A 486 -23.48 6.67 -29.14
N ARG A 487 -23.85 6.45 -27.87
CA ARG A 487 -24.54 7.44 -27.04
C ARG A 487 -23.75 7.72 -25.78
N LEU A 488 -23.38 8.97 -25.58
CA LEU A 488 -22.80 9.47 -24.35
C LEU A 488 -23.89 9.90 -23.39
N LEU A 489 -23.79 9.48 -22.15
CA LEU A 489 -24.72 9.77 -21.08
C LEU A 489 -23.98 10.39 -19.88
N SER A 490 -24.64 11.29 -19.17
CA SER A 490 -24.19 11.71 -17.84
C SER A 490 -24.26 10.55 -16.84
N LEU A 491 -23.64 10.70 -15.66
CA LEU A 491 -23.78 9.77 -14.53
C LEU A 491 -25.25 9.50 -14.13
N THR A 492 -26.16 10.45 -14.43
CA THR A 492 -27.60 10.32 -14.18
C THR A 492 -28.39 9.74 -15.38
N ARG A 493 -27.69 9.12 -16.35
CA ARG A 493 -28.24 8.56 -17.60
C ARG A 493 -28.98 9.56 -18.49
N ARG A 494 -28.61 10.84 -18.44
CA ARG A 494 -29.13 11.83 -19.39
C ARG A 494 -28.27 11.83 -20.66
N PRO A 495 -28.84 11.74 -21.87
CA PRO A 495 -28.07 11.78 -23.11
C PRO A 495 -27.39 13.15 -23.27
N MET A 496 -26.10 13.11 -23.59
CA MET A 496 -25.23 14.28 -23.71
C MET A 496 -24.70 14.46 -25.13
N ALA A 497 -24.32 13.38 -25.81
CA ALA A 497 -23.85 13.39 -27.18
C ALA A 497 -24.18 12.06 -27.86
N ASN A 498 -24.39 12.07 -29.17
CA ASN A 498 -24.61 10.86 -29.96
C ASN A 498 -23.73 10.91 -31.21
N TRP A 499 -23.13 9.77 -31.57
CA TRP A 499 -22.39 9.58 -32.80
C TRP A 499 -22.98 8.42 -33.59
N ALA A 500 -23.03 8.54 -34.91
CA ALA A 500 -23.35 7.44 -35.80
C ALA A 500 -22.11 7.13 -36.64
N THR A 501 -21.64 5.89 -36.60
CA THR A 501 -20.51 5.45 -37.44
C THR A 501 -20.93 4.26 -38.31
N GLY A 502 -20.51 4.30 -39.57
CA GLY A 502 -20.45 3.12 -40.41
C GLY A 502 -19.07 2.53 -40.20
N SER A 503 -18.98 1.48 -39.38
CA SER A 503 -17.73 0.88 -38.86
C SER A 503 -16.87 0.20 -39.93
N ALA A 504 -16.55 0.90 -41.01
CA ALA A 504 -15.74 0.39 -42.09
C ALA A 504 -14.29 0.09 -41.64
N ASN A 505 -13.85 0.72 -40.54
CA ASN A 505 -12.51 0.56 -39.99
C ASN A 505 -12.55 -0.10 -38.60
N ALA A 506 -11.46 -0.80 -38.27
CA ALA A 506 -11.25 -1.40 -36.95
C ALA A 506 -11.08 -0.37 -35.82
N ILE A 507 -10.79 0.89 -36.18
CA ILE A 507 -10.62 1.99 -35.23
C ILE A 507 -11.40 3.19 -35.78
N GLU A 508 -12.34 3.68 -34.97
CA GLU A 508 -13.15 4.86 -35.28
C GLU A 508 -12.84 5.98 -34.27
N ARG A 509 -12.66 7.22 -34.74
CA ARG A 509 -12.29 8.36 -33.88
C ARG A 509 -13.51 9.23 -33.56
N LEU A 510 -13.69 9.57 -32.29
CA LEU A 510 -14.73 10.43 -31.76
C LEU A 510 -14.11 11.70 -31.16
N GLU A 511 -14.53 12.87 -31.60
CA GLU A 511 -14.06 14.14 -31.05
C GLU A 511 -14.79 14.46 -29.73
N THR A 512 -14.03 14.78 -28.68
CA THR A 512 -14.54 15.05 -27.32
C THR A 512 -14.43 16.52 -26.91
N ASP A 513 -14.01 17.40 -27.82
CA ASP A 513 -13.76 18.83 -27.59
C ASP A 513 -14.92 19.61 -26.95
N GLN A 514 -16.16 19.19 -27.17
CA GLN A 514 -17.36 19.87 -26.65
C GLN A 514 -17.89 19.22 -25.36
N ILE A 515 -17.26 18.16 -24.87
CA ILE A 515 -17.62 17.45 -23.65
C ILE A 515 -16.81 18.06 -22.48
N PRO A 516 -17.44 18.51 -21.38
CA PRO A 516 -16.70 18.99 -20.21
C PRO A 516 -15.83 17.89 -19.57
N SER A 517 -14.89 18.28 -18.72
CA SER A 517 -14.16 17.30 -17.90
C SER A 517 -15.15 16.61 -16.94
N GLY A 518 -15.06 15.29 -16.82
CA GLY A 518 -15.97 14.52 -15.97
C GLY A 518 -16.08 13.05 -16.36
N ILE A 519 -16.89 12.33 -15.59
CA ILE A 519 -17.18 10.91 -15.79
C ILE A 519 -18.53 10.76 -16.49
N TYR A 520 -18.56 9.90 -17.51
CA TYR A 520 -19.68 9.65 -18.39
C TYR A 520 -19.88 8.14 -18.59
N TRP A 521 -21.04 7.78 -19.13
CA TRP A 521 -21.28 6.45 -19.67
C TRP A 521 -21.37 6.52 -21.18
N VAL A 522 -20.83 5.53 -21.89
CA VAL A 522 -21.00 5.37 -23.34
C VAL A 522 -21.72 4.05 -23.63
N GLU A 523 -22.80 4.13 -24.38
CA GLU A 523 -23.51 2.98 -24.93
C GLU A 523 -23.14 2.78 -26.39
N VAL A 524 -22.90 1.54 -26.80
CA VAL A 524 -22.79 1.17 -28.22
C VAL A 524 -24.00 0.35 -28.62
N TRP A 525 -24.68 0.75 -29.69
CA TRP A 525 -25.88 0.11 -30.22
C TRP A 525 -25.68 -0.31 -31.67
N ALA A 526 -26.22 -1.46 -32.04
CA ALA A 526 -26.39 -1.86 -33.44
C ALA A 526 -27.80 -2.43 -33.65
N ALA A 527 -28.48 -2.01 -34.71
CA ALA A 527 -29.82 -2.48 -35.06
C ALA A 527 -30.84 -2.47 -33.89
N GLY A 528 -30.72 -1.54 -32.94
CA GLY A 528 -31.61 -1.43 -31.78
C GLY A 528 -31.27 -2.36 -30.60
N GLN A 529 -30.17 -3.10 -30.65
CA GLN A 529 -29.63 -3.87 -29.54
C GLN A 529 -28.40 -3.18 -28.96
N GLN A 530 -28.32 -3.11 -27.63
CA GLN A 530 -27.13 -2.63 -26.93
C GLN A 530 -26.04 -3.70 -26.97
N LEU A 531 -24.87 -3.31 -27.47
CA LEU A 531 -23.70 -4.18 -27.63
C LEU A 531 -22.66 -3.96 -26.54
N ALA A 532 -22.50 -2.73 -26.05
CA ALA A 532 -21.56 -2.38 -24.99
C ALA A 532 -22.07 -1.24 -24.11
N PHE A 533 -21.55 -1.18 -22.88
CA PHE A 533 -21.81 -0.12 -21.92
C PHE A 533 -20.56 0.13 -21.09
N GLU A 534 -19.87 1.22 -21.38
CA GLU A 534 -18.53 1.47 -20.82
C GLU A 534 -18.50 2.80 -20.07
N ARG A 535 -17.63 2.89 -19.06
CA ARG A 535 -17.32 4.15 -18.37
C ARG A 535 -16.36 4.96 -19.23
N LEU A 536 -16.63 6.25 -19.43
CA LEU A 536 -15.75 7.17 -20.15
C LEU A 536 -15.38 8.36 -19.26
N VAL A 537 -14.10 8.64 -19.13
CA VAL A 537 -13.58 9.82 -18.43
C VAL A 537 -13.06 10.81 -19.47
N VAL A 538 -13.44 12.08 -19.36
CA VAL A 538 -12.91 13.18 -20.20
C VAL A 538 -12.14 14.14 -19.30
N ILE A 539 -10.92 14.51 -19.69
CA ILE A 539 -10.05 15.45 -18.95
C ILE A 539 -9.58 16.54 -19.91
N LYS A 540 -9.70 17.81 -19.51
CA LYS A 540 -9.25 18.99 -20.27
C LYS A 540 -8.26 19.81 -19.49
#